data_AF-A0A2I1HD10-F1
#
_entry.id   AF-A0A2I1HD10-F1
#
_cell.length_a   1.000
_cell.length_b   1.000
_cell.length_c   1.000
_cell.angle_alpha   90.00
_cell.angle_beta   90.00
_cell.angle_gamma   90.00
#
_symmetry.space_group_name_H-M   'P 1'
#
loop_
_entity.id
_entity.type
_entity.pdbx_description
1 polymer ?
#
loop_
_entity_poly.entity_id
_entity_poly.type
_entity_poly.pdbx_seq_one_letter_code
_entity_poly.pdbx_strand_id
1 'polypeptide(L)' 'MSWLKEVRVVVGLDFGTTYSGFTLYHVDDDDIGDIKTNSEWPGELGKFKTNTVLQYKEDFEE' A
#
# COMPACT_ATOMS: atom_id res chain seq x y z
N MET A 1 -16.85 8.07 18.86
CA MET A 1 -15.68 8.56 18.10
C MET A 1 -16.17 9.14 16.77
N SER A 2 -16.26 10.46 16.64
CA SER A 2 -16.80 11.13 15.42
C SER A 2 -15.98 10.82 14.16
N TRP A 3 -14.66 10.68 14.31
CA TRP A 3 -13.72 10.46 13.22
C TRP A 3 -13.87 9.12 12.50
N LEU A 4 -14.50 8.10 13.12
CA LEU A 4 -14.74 6.82 12.45
C LEU A 4 -15.63 6.96 11.21
N LYS A 5 -16.51 7.98 11.19
CA LYS A 5 -17.35 8.30 10.03
C LYS A 5 -16.59 9.05 8.92
N GLU A 6 -15.35 9.46 9.17
CA GLU A 6 -14.50 10.16 8.20
C GLU A 6 -13.47 9.22 7.55
N VAL A 7 -13.30 8.00 8.08
CA VAL A 7 -12.40 6.99 7.50
C VAL A 7 -13.04 6.44 6.24
N ARG A 8 -12.41 6.69 5.09
CA ARG A 8 -12.86 6.21 3.77
C ARG A 8 -12.17 4.93 3.32
N VAL A 9 -10.92 4.76 3.75
CA VAL A 9 -10.08 3.63 3.34
C VAL A 9 -9.31 3.12 4.55
N VAL A 10 -9.26 1.80 4.69
CA VAL A 10 -8.38 1.11 5.63
C VAL A 10 -7.24 0.48 4.83
N VAL A 11 -6.01 0.66 5.32
CA VAL A 11 -4.81 0.09 4.69
C VAL A 11 -4.13 -0.85 5.68
N GLY A 12 -4.00 -2.12 5.29
CA GLY A 12 -3.13 -3.08 5.97
C GLY A 12 -1.73 -3.00 5.39
N LEU A 13 -0.74 -2.62 6.21
CA LEU A 13 0.67 -2.53 5.82
C LEU A 13 1.43 -3.74 6.36
N ASP A 14 2.05 -4.49 5.45
CA ASP A 14 3.04 -5.52 5.79
C ASP A 14 4.43 -4.94 5.54
N PHE A 15 5.10 -4.51 6.62
CA PHE A 15 6.44 -3.94 6.58
C PHE A 15 7.48 -4.98 6.97
N GLY A 16 7.82 -5.84 6.01
CA GLY A 16 8.80 -6.90 6.20
C GLY A 16 10.24 -6.40 6.10
N THR A 17 11.20 -7.24 6.51
CA THR A 17 12.63 -6.90 6.46
C THR A 17 13.19 -6.84 5.05
N THR A 18 12.73 -7.72 4.15
CA THR A 18 13.19 -7.78 2.76
C THR A 18 12.18 -7.17 1.79
N TYR A 19 10.90 -7.45 2.00
CA TYR A 19 9.83 -7.00 1.14
C TYR A 19 8.68 -6.41 1.95
N SER A 20 8.07 -5.37 1.41
CA SER A 20 6.88 -4.70 1.94
C SER A 20 5.73 -4.80 0.96
N GLY A 21 4.51 -4.83 1.47
CA GLY A 21 3.30 -4.82 0.65
C GLY A 21 2.15 -4.16 1.41
N PHE A 22 1.06 -3.92 0.70
CA PHE A 22 -0.14 -3.42 1.34
C PHE A 22 -1.42 -3.93 0.69
N THR A 23 -2.47 -3.91 1.50
CA THR A 23 -3.83 -4.25 1.12
C THR A 23 -4.73 -3.09 1.51
N LEU A 24 -5.73 -2.77 0.70
CA LEU A 24 -6.67 -1.67 0.93
C LEU A 24 -8.11 -2.17 0.88
N TYR A 25 -8.97 -1.47 1.63
CA TYR A 25 -10.41 -1.67 1.63
C TYR A 25 -11.12 -0.33 1.72
N HIS A 26 -12.11 -0.09 0.87
CA HIS A 26 -12.94 1.10 0.91
C HIS A 26 -14.11 0.87 1.87
N VAL A 27 -14.28 1.74 2.86
CA VAL A 27 -15.24 1.55 3.96
C VAL A 27 -16.70 1.67 3.50
N ASP A 28 -16.94 2.39 2.40
CA ASP A 28 -18.27 2.47 1.76
C ASP A 28 -18.62 1.23 0.92
N ASP A 29 -17.71 0.26 0.77
CA ASP A 29 -18.02 -1.00 0.10
C ASP A 29 -18.63 -1.99 1.09
N ASP A 30 -19.87 -2.41 0.87
CA ASP A 30 -20.55 -3.36 1.76
C ASP A 30 -20.02 -4.80 1.60
N ASP A 31 -19.21 -5.08 0.56
CA ASP A 31 -18.61 -6.40 0.32
C ASP A 31 -17.16 -6.46 0.84
N ILE A 32 -16.97 -7.16 1.96
CA ILE A 32 -15.63 -7.48 2.51
C ILE A 32 -14.77 -8.27 1.48
N GLY A 33 -15.38 -8.86 0.45
CA GLY A 33 -14.69 -9.47 -0.68
C GLY A 33 -13.92 -8.49 -1.57
N ASP A 34 -14.18 -7.18 -1.53
CA ASP A 34 -13.47 -6.17 -2.34
C ASP A 34 -12.14 -5.70 -1.72
N ILE A 35 -11.63 -6.40 -0.72
CA ILE A 35 -10.28 -6.19 -0.21
C ILE A 35 -9.27 -6.40 -1.35
N LYS A 36 -8.49 -5.36 -1.65
CA LYS A 36 -7.52 -5.33 -2.76
C LYS A 36 -6.09 -5.34 -2.25
N THR A 37 -5.33 -6.38 -2.59
CA THR A 37 -3.87 -6.38 -2.40
C THR A 37 -3.22 -5.65 -3.56
N ASN A 38 -2.39 -4.65 -3.25
CA ASN A 38 -1.70 -3.89 -4.28
C ASN A 38 -0.75 -4.78 -5.07
N SER A 39 -0.90 -4.78 -6.39
CA SER A 39 -0.04 -5.51 -7.32
C SER A 39 0.60 -4.60 -8.37
N GLU A 40 0.27 -3.32 -8.35
CA GLU A 40 0.73 -2.29 -9.28
C GLU A 40 1.78 -1.43 -8.58
N TRP A 41 3.01 -1.49 -9.07
CA TRP A 41 4.11 -0.67 -8.59
C TRP A 41 4.71 0.11 -9.76
N PRO A 42 5.33 1.28 -9.54
CA PRO A 42 5.98 2.03 -10.61
C PRO A 42 6.99 1.16 -11.36
N GLY A 43 6.73 0.90 -12.64
CA GLY A 43 7.59 0.07 -13.49
C GLY A 43 7.42 -1.45 -13.35
N GLU A 44 6.52 -1.94 -12.47
CA GLU A 44 6.30 -3.37 -12.25
C GLU A 44 4.81 -3.72 -12.17
N LEU A 45 4.35 -4.64 -13.04
CA LEU A 45 2.98 -5.14 -13.06
C LEU A 45 2.91 -6.54 -12.44
N GLY A 46 1.92 -6.78 -11.59
CA GLY A 46 1.61 -8.11 -11.04
C GLY A 46 2.48 -8.53 -9.85
N LYS A 47 3.27 -7.62 -9.26
CA LYS A 47 4.03 -7.92 -8.04
C LYS A 47 3.28 -7.48 -6.80
N PHE A 48 3.04 -8.39 -5.87
CA PHE A 48 2.32 -8.08 -4.63
C PHE A 48 3.18 -7.42 -3.54
N LYS A 49 4.50 -7.34 -3.75
CA LYS A 49 5.44 -6.75 -2.80
C LYS A 49 6.55 -5.98 -3.51
N THR A 50 7.06 -4.96 -2.83
CA THR A 50 8.23 -4.15 -3.20
C THR A 50 9.37 -4.36 -2.20
N ASN A 51 10.60 -3.99 -2.56
CA ASN A 51 11.75 -4.07 -1.66
C ASN A 51 11.58 -3.12 -0.48
N THR A 52 11.89 -3.56 0.74
CA THR A 52 11.94 -2.68 1.91
C THR A 52 13.28 -1.94 1.96
N VAL A 53 13.51 -1.06 0.99
CA VAL A 53 14.78 -0.34 0.85
C VAL A 53 14.55 1.10 0.42
N LEU A 54 15.40 2.00 0.93
CA LEU A 54 15.53 3.36 0.45
C LEU A 54 16.92 3.50 -0.18
N GLN A 55 16.99 4.00 -1.40
CA GLN A 55 18.25 4.28 -2.09
C GLN A 55 18.29 5.76 -2.46
N TYR A 56 19.37 6.43 -2.08
CA TYR A 56 19.64 7.80 -2.51
C TYR A 56 20.34 7.75 -3.88
N LYS A 57 20.01 8.71 -4.76
CA LYS A 57 20.80 8.94 -5.97
C LYS A 57 22.08 9.65 -5.54
N GLU A 58 23.23 9.05 -5.85
CA GLU A 58 24.55 9.60 -5.45
C GLU A 58 24.79 10.99 -6.04
N ASP A 59 24.34 11.22 -7.27
CA ASP A 59 24.52 12.48 -8.02
C ASP A 59 23.21 13.29 -8.14
N PHE A 60 22.40 13.36 -7.08
CA PHE A 60 21.18 14.17 -7.11
C PHE A 60 21.52 15.66 -7.07
N GLU A 61 21.33 16.37 -8.19
CA GLU A 61 21.24 17.84 -8.23
C GLU A 61 19.77 18.27 -8.23
N GLU A 62 19.45 19.29 -7.42
CA GLU A 62 18.10 19.82 -7.19
C GLU A 62 17.55 20.65 -8.36
#